data_AF-A0A7S1I0P5-F1
#
_entry.id   AF-A0A7S1I0P5-F1
#
_cell.length_a   1.000
_cell.length_b   1.000
_cell.length_c   1.000
_cell.angle_alpha   90.00
_cell.angle_beta   90.00
_cell.angle_gamma   90.00
#
_symmetry.space_group_name_H-M   'P 1'
#
loop_
_entity.id
_entity.type
_entity.pdbx_description
1 polymer ?
#
loop_
_entity_poly.entity_id
_entity_poly.type
_entity_poly.pdbx_seq_one_letter_code
_entity_poly.pdbx_strand_id
1 'polypeptide(L)'
;GMASRRQSRVMRTADVLQAPGTASARLGPDGLPEKAPTASSTVPLLGRQVWVGWPHHRRAKVTMVADENVTFSGDWQHPHAQHHSEEERAQFPKETEYHRGLLQQRLAMELGRVHVLVYVRWLAHYARDVRGVPQLTWSESFSCYPL
;
A
#
# COMPACT_ATOMS: atom_id res chain seq x y z
N GLY A 1 -23.93 34.32 -28.75
CA GLY A 1 -24.06 33.24 -27.75
C GLY A 1 -23.29 32.05 -28.27
N MET A 2 -22.15 31.72 -27.65
CA MET A 2 -22.00 30.84 -26.49
C MET A 2 -22.05 29.34 -26.82
N ALA A 3 -20.99 28.66 -26.36
CA ALA A 3 -20.82 27.24 -26.07
C ALA A 3 -20.48 26.30 -27.27
N SER A 4 -19.22 25.85 -27.38
CA SER A 4 -18.58 24.76 -26.61
C SER A 4 -18.78 23.39 -27.25
N ARG A 5 -17.77 22.92 -28.00
CA ARG A 5 -17.59 21.50 -28.29
C ARG A 5 -16.19 21.09 -27.84
N ARG A 6 -16.17 20.33 -26.75
CA ARG A 6 -15.02 19.77 -26.04
C ARG A 6 -14.16 18.94 -26.99
N GLN A 7 -12.87 19.26 -27.03
CA GLN A 7 -11.83 18.40 -27.56
C GLN A 7 -11.67 17.18 -26.65
N SER A 8 -11.78 15.99 -27.24
CA SER A 8 -11.47 14.70 -26.66
C SER A 8 -9.96 14.59 -26.44
N ARG A 9 -9.50 14.86 -25.22
CA ARG A 9 -8.12 14.54 -24.80
C ARG A 9 -8.06 13.06 -24.45
N VAL A 10 -7.53 12.28 -25.38
CA VAL A 10 -7.12 10.89 -25.15
C VAL A 10 -6.02 10.92 -24.08
N MET A 11 -6.34 10.54 -22.84
CA MET A 11 -5.33 10.29 -21.82
C MET A 11 -4.65 8.95 -22.13
N ARG A 12 -3.42 9.03 -22.62
CA ARG A 12 -2.45 7.93 -22.57
C ARG A 12 -1.90 7.87 -21.14
N THR A 13 -2.46 7.03 -20.29
CA THR A 13 -1.82 6.65 -19.01
C THR A 13 -0.88 5.48 -19.28
N ALA A 14 0.33 5.82 -19.72
CA ALA A 14 1.49 4.94 -19.65
C ALA A 14 2.37 5.45 -18.51
N ASP A 15 2.00 5.15 -17.26
CA ASP A 15 2.94 5.26 -16.15
C ASP A 15 3.74 3.97 -16.10
N VAL A 16 4.85 4.01 -16.83
CA VAL A 16 5.94 3.06 -16.79
C VAL A 16 6.60 3.17 -15.42
N LEU A 17 6.57 2.10 -14.64
CA LEU A 17 7.38 1.92 -13.45
C LEU A 17 8.88 2.00 -13.85
N GLN A 18 9.53 3.12 -13.56
CA GLN A 18 10.97 3.27 -13.65
C GLN A 18 11.66 2.61 -12.44
N ALA A 19 12.72 1.85 -12.73
CA ALA A 19 13.63 1.23 -11.78
C ALA A 19 14.50 2.28 -11.05
N PRO A 20 15.13 1.92 -9.91
CA PRO A 20 15.52 2.86 -8.87
C PRO A 20 16.89 3.50 -9.14
N GLY A 21 16.97 4.81 -8.94
CA GLY A 21 18.21 5.55 -8.97
C GLY A 21 17.98 6.94 -8.42
N THR A 22 18.67 7.25 -7.31
CA THR A 22 18.65 8.52 -6.57
C THR A 22 17.31 8.91 -5.93
N ALA A 23 17.33 9.05 -4.60
CA ALA A 23 16.31 9.71 -3.81
C ALA A 23 16.26 11.21 -4.19
N SER A 24 15.70 11.53 -5.36
CA SER A 24 15.20 12.86 -5.64
C SER A 24 13.87 12.95 -4.93
N ALA A 25 13.79 13.77 -3.88
CA ALA A 25 12.52 14.10 -3.24
C ALA A 25 11.54 14.50 -4.34
N ARG A 26 10.47 13.73 -4.52
CA ARG A 26 9.40 14.09 -5.44
C ARG A 26 8.81 15.38 -4.92
N LEU A 27 8.86 16.43 -5.73
CA LEU A 27 8.21 17.69 -5.40
C LEU A 27 6.72 17.51 -5.69
N GLY A 28 5.89 17.85 -4.71
CA GLY A 28 4.45 17.95 -4.91
C GLY A 28 4.10 18.99 -5.98
N PRO A 29 2.84 19.05 -6.42
CA PRO A 29 2.38 20.07 -7.39
C PRO A 29 2.58 21.52 -6.92
N ASP A 30 2.87 21.70 -5.63
CA ASP A 30 3.15 22.96 -4.93
C ASP A 30 4.66 23.23 -4.73
N GLY A 31 5.55 22.36 -5.22
CA GLY A 31 7.00 22.55 -5.10
C GLY A 31 7.56 22.28 -3.70
N LEU A 32 6.78 21.63 -2.82
CA LEU A 32 7.24 21.17 -1.51
C LEU A 32 7.68 19.70 -1.59
N PRO A 33 8.62 19.26 -0.74
CA PRO A 33 8.97 17.84 -0.66
C PRO A 33 7.71 17.04 -0.30
N GLU A 34 7.39 16.03 -1.11
CA GLU A 34 6.28 15.13 -0.87
C GLU A 34 6.38 14.57 0.55
N LYS A 35 5.39 14.90 1.39
CA LYS A 35 5.36 14.48 2.78
C LYS A 35 5.41 12.95 2.83
N ALA A 36 6.33 12.40 3.61
CA ALA A 36 6.46 10.95 3.77
C ALA A 36 5.09 10.33 4.11
N PRO A 37 4.75 9.17 3.52
CA PRO A 37 3.47 8.54 3.76
C PRO A 37 3.33 8.19 5.24
N THR A 38 2.12 8.33 5.76
CA THR A 38 1.73 7.90 7.11
C THR A 38 0.64 6.85 7.02
N ALA A 39 0.41 6.10 8.10
CA ALA A 39 -0.67 5.13 8.13
C ALA A 39 -2.03 5.79 7.89
N SER A 40 -2.23 6.98 8.47
CA SER A 40 -3.43 7.80 8.26
C SER A 40 -3.66 8.17 6.79
N SER A 41 -2.62 8.59 6.08
CA SER A 41 -2.72 8.88 4.62
C SER A 41 -3.00 7.63 3.77
N THR A 42 -2.74 6.45 4.33
CA THR A 42 -2.86 5.14 3.66
C THR A 42 -4.19 4.43 4.00
N VAL A 43 -4.95 4.92 4.99
CA VAL A 43 -6.29 4.41 5.35
C VAL A 43 -7.23 4.17 4.16
N PRO A 44 -7.26 5.02 3.11
CA PRO A 44 -8.11 4.76 1.94
C PRO A 44 -7.83 3.43 1.22
N LEU A 45 -6.69 2.78 1.46
CA LEU A 45 -6.39 1.46 0.93
C LEU A 45 -7.06 0.32 1.71
N LEU A 46 -7.46 0.53 2.97
CA LEU A 46 -8.10 -0.51 3.78
C LEU A 46 -9.32 -1.10 3.07
N GLY A 47 -9.41 -2.42 3.07
CA GLY A 47 -10.47 -3.16 2.39
C GLY A 47 -10.32 -3.23 0.86
N ARG A 48 -9.45 -2.42 0.25
CA ARG A 48 -9.23 -2.44 -1.20
C ARG A 48 -8.34 -3.59 -1.64
N GLN A 49 -8.50 -3.94 -2.90
CA GLN A 49 -7.70 -4.95 -3.56
C GLN A 49 -6.53 -4.29 -4.27
N VAL A 50 -5.33 -4.83 -4.05
CA VAL A 50 -4.06 -4.29 -4.52
C VAL A 50 -3.22 -5.41 -5.12
N TRP A 51 -2.18 -5.01 -5.85
CA TRP A 51 -1.14 -5.91 -6.33
C TRP A 51 0.11 -5.71 -5.49
N VAL A 52 0.60 -6.78 -4.88
CA VAL A 52 1.79 -6.76 -4.02
C VAL A 52 2.73 -7.90 -4.38
N GLY A 53 3.94 -7.89 -3.81
CA GLY A 53 4.91 -8.97 -3.99
C GLY A 53 5.81 -8.82 -5.21
N TRP A 54 6.26 -7.60 -5.52
CA TRP A 54 7.25 -7.38 -6.59
C TRP A 54 8.45 -8.33 -6.41
N PRO A 55 8.94 -8.97 -7.50
CA PRO A 55 8.53 -8.80 -8.90
C PRO A 55 7.30 -9.64 -9.31
N HIS A 56 6.92 -10.61 -8.48
CA HIS A 56 5.83 -11.56 -8.76
C HIS A 56 4.49 -11.09 -8.19
N HIS A 57 3.93 -10.07 -8.82
CA HIS A 57 2.69 -9.46 -8.37
C HIS A 57 1.56 -10.48 -8.25
N ARG A 58 0.92 -10.47 -7.09
CA ARG A 58 -0.26 -11.28 -6.81
C ARG A 58 -1.33 -10.38 -6.20
N ARG A 59 -2.59 -10.74 -6.40
CA ARG A 59 -3.74 -9.99 -5.91
C ARG A 59 -3.90 -10.22 -4.42
N ALA A 60 -4.04 -9.15 -3.65
CA ALA A 60 -4.26 -9.19 -2.21
C ALA A 60 -5.29 -8.14 -1.81
N LYS A 61 -5.82 -8.26 -0.59
CA LYS A 61 -6.67 -7.26 0.05
C LYS A 61 -5.94 -6.66 1.22
N VAL A 62 -5.90 -5.33 1.29
CA VAL A 62 -5.32 -4.62 2.44
C VAL A 62 -6.25 -4.76 3.64
N THR A 63 -5.69 -5.20 4.76
CA THR A 63 -6.44 -5.44 6.00
C THR A 63 -5.99 -4.55 7.13
N MET A 64 -4.70 -4.20 7.15
CA MET A 64 -4.15 -3.27 8.14
C MET A 64 -3.08 -2.39 7.48
N VAL A 65 -2.95 -1.18 7.99
CA VAL A 65 -1.86 -0.26 7.65
C VAL A 65 -1.29 0.28 8.95
N ALA A 66 0.04 0.27 9.09
CA ALA A 66 0.70 0.69 10.31
C ALA A 66 1.85 1.64 10.00
N ASP A 67 2.01 2.64 10.85
CA ASP A 67 3.23 3.44 10.96
C ASP A 67 3.81 3.26 12.35
N GLU A 68 4.85 4.03 12.69
CA GLU A 68 5.49 3.94 14.00
C GLU A 68 4.50 4.11 15.16
N ASN A 69 3.46 4.93 15.00
CA ASN A 69 2.60 5.38 16.10
C ASN A 69 1.25 4.70 16.17
N VAL A 70 0.72 4.22 15.05
CA VAL A 70 -0.65 3.73 14.98
C VAL A 70 -0.81 2.66 13.91
N THR A 71 -1.64 1.68 14.23
CA THR A 71 -2.16 0.71 13.28
C THR A 71 -3.64 1.00 13.02
N PHE A 72 -4.02 1.09 11.75
CA PHE A 72 -5.41 1.12 11.33
C PHE A 72 -5.80 -0.25 10.76
N SER A 73 -6.99 -0.72 11.12
CA SER A 73 -7.58 -1.97 10.64
C SER A 73 -9.07 -1.80 10.28
N GLY A 74 -9.66 -2.80 9.63
CA GLY A 74 -11.09 -2.77 9.26
C GLY A 74 -11.32 -2.26 7.84
N ASP A 75 -12.37 -1.46 7.66
CA ASP A 75 -12.73 -0.84 6.38
C ASP A 75 -12.33 0.64 6.37
N TRP A 76 -12.04 1.20 5.20
CA TRP A 76 -11.66 2.61 5.04
C TRP A 76 -12.76 3.58 5.49
N GLN A 77 -14.04 3.15 5.49
CA GLN A 77 -15.17 3.96 5.98
C GLN A 77 -15.22 4.02 7.51
N HIS A 78 -14.82 2.95 8.17
CA HIS A 78 -14.87 2.78 9.61
C HIS A 78 -13.56 2.17 10.12
N PRO A 79 -12.42 2.89 9.97
CA PRO A 79 -11.14 2.36 10.36
C PRO A 79 -11.05 2.29 11.89
N HIS A 80 -10.62 1.15 12.41
CA HIS A 80 -10.28 1.01 13.81
C HIS A 80 -8.81 1.38 14.01
N ALA A 81 -8.57 2.42 14.80
CA ALA A 81 -7.23 2.89 15.13
C ALA A 81 -6.77 2.32 16.47
N GLN A 82 -5.60 1.68 16.47
CA GLN A 82 -4.91 1.22 17.66
C GLN A 82 -3.58 1.94 17.76
N HIS A 83 -3.43 2.79 18.79
CA HIS A 83 -2.17 3.46 19.07
C HIS A 83 -1.15 2.50 19.65
N HIS A 84 0.08 2.60 19.17
CA HIS A 84 1.19 1.78 19.64
C HIS A 84 1.64 2.22 21.03
N SER A 85 1.88 1.23 21.88
CA SER A 85 2.64 1.33 23.12
C SER A 85 4.10 1.75 22.84
N GLU A 86 4.83 2.09 23.90
CA GLU A 86 6.26 2.40 23.78
C GLU A 86 7.08 1.23 23.24
N GLU A 87 6.75 0.01 23.64
CA GLU A 87 7.40 -1.21 23.17
C GLU A 87 7.16 -1.43 21.67
N GLU A 88 5.91 -1.27 21.22
CA GLU A 88 5.55 -1.40 19.79
C GLU A 88 6.22 -0.32 18.94
N ARG A 89 6.26 0.93 19.41
CA ARG A 89 7.00 2.01 18.74
C ARG A 89 8.49 1.68 18.62
N ALA A 90 9.10 1.14 19.67
CA ALA A 90 10.50 0.73 19.65
C ALA A 90 10.77 -0.50 18.74
N GLN A 91 9.74 -1.29 18.46
CA GLN A 91 9.83 -2.47 17.59
C GLN A 91 9.66 -2.12 16.11
N PHE A 92 8.87 -1.10 15.78
CA PHE A 92 8.59 -0.71 14.39
C PHE A 92 9.85 -0.42 13.54
N PRO A 93 10.88 0.31 14.02
CA PRO A 93 12.13 0.48 13.29
C PRO A 93 12.86 -0.83 13.01
N LYS A 94 12.74 -1.82 13.91
CA LYS A 94 13.39 -3.13 13.73
C LYS A 94 12.66 -3.95 12.67
N GLU A 95 11.33 -3.92 12.65
CA GLU A 95 10.52 -4.61 11.64
C GLU A 95 10.75 -4.02 10.24
N THR A 96 10.75 -2.69 10.12
CA THR A 96 11.02 -2.00 8.85
C THR A 96 12.44 -2.27 8.33
N GLU A 97 13.45 -2.28 9.22
CA GLU A 97 14.82 -2.63 8.84
C GLU A 97 14.95 -4.10 8.44
N TYR A 98 14.25 -5.01 9.13
CA TYR A 98 14.19 -6.42 8.74
C TYR A 98 13.64 -6.58 7.31
N HIS A 99 12.54 -5.90 6.98
CA HIS A 99 11.98 -5.95 5.63
C HIS A 99 12.94 -5.38 4.58
N ARG A 100 13.62 -4.28 4.88
CA ARG A 100 14.63 -3.69 4.00
C ARG A 100 15.78 -4.66 3.74
N GLY A 101 16.37 -5.23 4.80
CA GLY A 101 17.45 -6.21 4.70
C GLY A 101 17.03 -7.47 3.93
N LEU A 102 15.83 -7.99 4.19
CA LEU A 102 15.29 -9.15 3.50
C LEU A 102 15.16 -8.92 1.98
N LEU A 103 14.64 -7.75 1.58
CA LEU A 103 14.45 -7.41 0.17
C LEU A 103 15.77 -7.11 -0.53
N GLN A 104 16.73 -6.48 0.16
CA GLN A 104 18.07 -6.30 -0.35
C GLN A 104 18.78 -7.65 -0.57
N GLN A 105 18.70 -8.57 0.40
CA GLN A 105 19.36 -9.87 0.32
C GLN A 105 18.74 -10.78 -0.74
N ARG A 106 17.41 -10.83 -0.83
CA ARG A 106 16.71 -11.80 -1.70
C ARG A 106 16.49 -11.29 -3.12
N LEU A 107 16.33 -9.99 -3.29
CA LEU A 107 15.93 -9.39 -4.57
C LEU A 107 16.91 -8.31 -5.05
N ALA A 108 18.02 -8.10 -4.36
CA ALA A 108 18.98 -7.03 -4.65
C ALA A 108 18.32 -5.65 -4.76
N MET A 109 17.24 -5.43 -3.99
CA MET A 109 16.51 -4.18 -3.97
C MET A 109 16.93 -3.32 -2.78
N GLU A 110 17.38 -2.11 -3.08
CA GLU A 110 17.60 -1.09 -2.06
C GLU A 110 16.32 -0.27 -1.86
N LEU A 111 15.73 -0.38 -0.67
CA LEU A 111 14.63 0.49 -0.26
C LEU A 111 15.17 1.68 0.52
N GLY A 112 14.51 2.83 0.34
CA GLY A 112 14.69 3.99 1.21
C GLY A 112 14.14 3.74 2.62
N ARG A 113 13.97 4.82 3.39
CA ARG A 113 13.31 4.73 4.69
C ARG A 113 11.86 4.29 4.50
N VAL A 114 11.49 3.20 5.14
CA VAL A 114 10.11 2.72 5.17
C VAL A 114 9.36 3.44 6.29
N HIS A 115 8.25 4.09 5.94
CA HIS A 115 7.44 4.84 6.89
C HIS A 115 6.13 4.13 7.25
N VAL A 116 5.65 3.26 6.35
CA VAL A 116 4.39 2.56 6.50
C VAL A 116 4.58 1.09 6.14
N LEU A 117 3.97 0.22 6.94
CA LEU A 117 3.82 -1.20 6.66
C LEU A 117 2.36 -1.49 6.31
N VAL A 118 2.17 -2.26 5.24
CA VAL A 118 0.85 -2.65 4.75
C VAL A 118 0.69 -4.15 4.92
N TYR A 119 -0.28 -4.55 5.72
CA TYR A 119 -0.62 -5.95 5.93
C TYR A 119 -1.78 -6.34 5.03
N VAL A 120 -1.57 -7.41 4.28
CA VAL A 120 -2.50 -7.88 3.27
C VAL A 120 -2.83 -9.36 3.45
N ARG A 121 -4.00 -9.75 2.98
CA ARG A 121 -4.37 -11.15 2.78
C ARG A 121 -4.40 -11.46 1.29
N TRP A 122 -3.74 -12.53 0.88
CA TRP A 122 -3.71 -12.94 -0.51
C TRP A 122 -5.08 -13.42 -0.97
N LEU A 123 -5.38 -13.25 -2.26
CA LEU A 123 -6.50 -13.96 -2.87
C LEU A 123 -6.21 -15.47 -2.80
N ALA A 124 -7.08 -16.21 -2.13
CA ALA A 124 -6.99 -17.66 -2.02
C ALA A 124 -7.74 -18.31 -3.19
N HIS A 125 -9.06 -18.12 -3.26
CA HIS A 125 -9.91 -18.76 -4.26
C HIS A 125 -11.07 -17.86 -4.72
N TYR A 126 -11.67 -18.27 -5.83
CA TYR A 126 -12.97 -17.77 -6.28
C TYR A 126 -14.03 -18.76 -5.80
N ALA A 127 -14.97 -18.30 -4.99
CA ALA A 127 -16.12 -19.06 -4.54
C ALA A 127 -17.40 -18.51 -5.20
N ARG A 128 -18.51 -19.24 -5.06
CA ARG A 128 -19.85 -18.72 -5.32
C ARG A 128 -20.63 -18.76 -4.02
N ASP A 129 -21.42 -17.72 -3.75
CA ASP A 129 -22.38 -17.77 -2.65
C ASP A 129 -23.54 -18.72 -2.98
N VAL A 130 -24.46 -18.91 -2.03
CA VAL A 130 -25.66 -19.77 -2.20
C VAL A 130 -26.59 -19.32 -3.32
N ARG A 131 -26.43 -18.07 -3.81
CA ARG A 131 -27.18 -17.49 -4.93
C ARG A 131 -26.40 -17.56 -6.25
N GLY A 132 -25.23 -18.20 -6.26
CA GLY A 132 -24.37 -18.32 -7.43
C GLY A 132 -23.53 -17.08 -7.72
N VAL A 133 -23.53 -16.07 -6.86
CA VAL A 133 -22.78 -14.81 -7.04
C VAL A 133 -21.29 -15.08 -6.74
N PRO A 134 -20.36 -14.73 -7.65
CA PRO A 134 -18.93 -14.88 -7.40
C PRO A 134 -18.48 -14.07 -6.18
N GLN A 135 -17.73 -14.72 -5.29
CA GLN A 135 -17.14 -14.14 -4.10
C GLN A 135 -15.65 -14.45 -4.07
N LEU A 136 -14.84 -13.49 -3.63
CA LEU A 136 -13.41 -13.66 -3.44
C LEU A 136 -13.14 -14.11 -2.01
N THR A 137 -12.39 -15.20 -1.84
CA THR A 137 -11.92 -15.64 -0.52
C THR A 137 -10.46 -15.24 -0.33
N TRP A 138 -10.13 -14.82 0.88
CA TRP A 138 -8.79 -14.31 1.23
C TRP A 138 -8.09 -15.28 2.18
N SER A 139 -6.76 -15.34 2.12
CA SER A 139 -5.97 -16.16 3.04
C SER A 139 -6.24 -15.80 4.50
N GLU A 140 -6.12 -16.78 5.40
CA GLU A 140 -6.24 -16.52 6.85
C GLU A 140 -5.01 -15.76 7.38
N SER A 141 -3.83 -16.10 6.86
CA SER A 141 -2.58 -15.44 7.20
C SER A 141 -2.42 -14.09 6.49
N PHE A 142 -1.68 -13.21 7.16
CA PHE A 142 -1.28 -11.91 6.63
C PHE A 142 0.13 -11.98 6.06
N SER A 143 0.41 -11.11 5.09
CA SER A 143 1.76 -10.79 4.63
C SER A 143 1.98 -9.30 4.77
N CYS A 144 3.18 -8.90 5.17
CA CYS A 144 3.55 -7.50 5.39
C CYS A 144 4.43 -7.00 4.24
N TYR A 145 4.13 -5.79 3.76
CA TYR A 145 4.86 -5.12 2.69
C TYR A 145 5.23 -3.68 3.08
N PRO A 146 6.48 -3.24 2.82
CA PRO A 146 6.85 -1.84 2.98
C PRO A 146 6.18 -0.98 1.90
N LEU A 147 5.71 0.20 2.29
CA LEU A 147 5.16 1.23 1.41
C LEU A 147 6.06 2.47 1.38
#